data_AF-A0A7S0BV73-F1
#
_entry.id   AF-A0A7S0BV73-F1
#
_cell.length_a   1.000
_cell.length_b   1.000
_cell.length_c   1.000
_cell.angle_alpha   90.00
_cell.angle_beta   90.00
_cell.angle_gamma   90.00
#
_symmetry.space_group_name_H-M   'P 1'
#
loop_
_entity.id
_entity.type
_entity.pdbx_description
1 polymer ?
#
loop_
_entity_poly.entity_id
_entity_poly.type
_entity_poly.pdbx_seq_one_letter_code
_entity_poly.pdbx_strand_id
1 'polypeptide(L)'
;VTRLMWEGMDNRPAAWRVVFKALTLLEHLVKNGSERCVDDARNHSHKLRSLNNFNYYEGTVDRGIGVKEKAKQIIEMLSDNDQIREEREKAKNLRDKFGGNRNTGGEQYGGYGGSSGSGGG
;
A
#
# COMPACT_ATOMS: atom_id res chain seq x y z
N VAL A 1 9.39 12.24 6.27
CA VAL A 1 8.89 10.84 6.22
C VAL A 1 9.62 10.03 5.16
N THR A 2 9.65 10.48 3.89
CA THR A 2 10.35 9.78 2.80
C THR A 2 11.84 9.57 3.08
N ARG A 3 12.56 10.58 3.61
CA ARG A 3 13.99 10.47 3.97
C ARG A 3 14.31 9.30 4.92
N LEU A 4 13.58 9.17 6.03
CA LEU A 4 13.79 8.09 7.01
C LEU A 4 13.46 6.71 6.44
N MET A 5 12.51 6.65 5.50
CA MET A 5 12.17 5.42 4.81
C MET A 5 13.32 4.96 3.91
N TRP A 6 13.92 5.88 3.15
CA TRP A 6 15.08 5.58 2.30
C TRP A 6 16.32 5.22 3.12
N GLU A 7 16.60 5.92 4.22
CA GLU A 7 17.65 5.55 5.18
C GLU A 7 17.38 4.16 5.78
N GLY A 8 16.11 3.82 5.99
CA GLY A 8 15.65 2.49 6.40
C GLY A 8 16.03 1.36 5.43
N MET A 9 16.10 1.65 4.13
CA MET A 9 16.42 0.68 3.07
C MET A 9 17.93 0.49 2.88
N ASP A 10 18.74 1.47 3.25
CA ASP A 10 20.22 1.43 3.20
C ASP A 10 20.84 0.69 4.41
N ASN A 11 20.02 0.04 5.24
CA ASN A 11 20.47 -0.70 6.42
C ASN A 11 21.15 -2.03 6.07
N ARG A 12 21.97 -2.51 7.00
CA ARG A 12 22.65 -3.82 6.89
C ARG A 12 21.65 -4.95 6.62
N PRO A 13 22.02 -6.00 5.86
CA PRO A 13 21.13 -7.13 5.55
C PRO A 13 20.49 -7.80 6.78
N ALA A 14 21.18 -7.80 7.93
CA ALA A 14 20.63 -8.27 9.21
C ALA A 14 19.38 -7.53 9.68
N ALA A 15 19.16 -6.28 9.23
CA ALA A 15 17.98 -5.48 9.52
C ALA A 15 16.85 -5.66 8.49
N TRP A 16 16.71 -6.86 7.90
CA TRP A 16 15.71 -7.19 6.89
C TRP A 16 14.28 -6.78 7.28
N ARG A 17 13.92 -6.84 8.57
CA ARG A 17 12.61 -6.39 9.08
C ARG A 17 12.39 -4.89 8.89
N VAL A 18 13.42 -4.07 9.08
CA VAL A 18 13.35 -2.61 8.91
C VAL A 18 13.23 -2.29 7.43
N VAL A 19 14.05 -2.94 6.59
CA VAL A 19 13.98 -2.82 5.13
C VAL A 19 12.59 -3.20 4.61
N PHE A 20 12.04 -4.33 5.08
CA PHE A 20 10.71 -4.79 4.69
C PHE A 20 9.59 -3.83 5.12
N LYS A 21 9.65 -3.29 6.34
CA LYS A 21 8.69 -2.28 6.82
C LYS A 21 8.80 -0.97 6.02
N ALA A 22 10.01 -0.55 5.65
CA ALA A 22 10.23 0.61 4.79
C ALA A 22 9.63 0.41 3.38
N LEU A 23 9.84 -0.76 2.77
CA LEU A 23 9.19 -1.12 1.49
C LEU A 23 7.66 -1.16 1.59
N THR A 24 7.14 -1.70 2.69
CA THR A 24 5.69 -1.74 2.93
C THR A 24 5.11 -0.34 3.05
N LEU A 25 5.82 0.56 3.73
CA LEU A 25 5.42 1.96 3.82
C LEU A 25 5.45 2.63 2.45
N LEU A 26 6.48 2.37 1.62
CA LEU A 26 6.56 2.90 0.27
C LEU A 26 5.35 2.51 -0.57
N GLU A 27 5.03 1.21 -0.59
CA GLU A 27 3.88 0.69 -1.33
C GLU A 27 2.58 1.37 -0.87
N HIS A 28 2.39 1.51 0.45
CA HIS A 28 1.22 2.17 1.00
C HIS A 28 1.14 3.65 0.57
N LEU A 29 2.27 4.37 0.57
CA LEU A 29 2.33 5.77 0.14
C LEU A 29 2.10 5.94 -1.36
N VAL A 30 2.54 4.99 -2.19
CA VAL A 30 2.22 4.97 -3.63
C VAL A 30 0.72 4.82 -3.85
N LYS A 31 0.06 3.94 -3.08
CA LYS A 31 -1.38 3.66 -3.21
C LYS A 31 -2.30 4.70 -2.55
N ASN A 32 -1.88 5.33 -1.45
CA ASN A 32 -2.76 6.15 -0.59
C ASN A 32 -2.26 7.58 -0.40
N GLY A 33 -0.97 7.83 -0.66
CA GLY A 33 -0.33 9.13 -0.46
C GLY A 33 -0.49 10.06 -1.65
N SER A 34 0.15 11.23 -1.56
CA SER A 34 0.15 12.24 -2.63
C SER A 34 0.83 11.76 -3.91
N GLU A 35 0.43 12.30 -5.06
CA GLU A 35 1.08 12.05 -6.36
C GLU A 35 2.61 12.24 -6.30
N ARG A 36 3.06 13.25 -5.56
CA ARG A 36 4.50 13.53 -5.33
C ARG A 36 5.28 12.35 -4.73
N CYS A 37 4.62 11.44 -4.00
CA CYS A 37 5.27 10.24 -3.47
C CYS A 37 5.63 9.24 -4.57
N VAL A 38 4.87 9.21 -5.68
CA VAL A 38 5.17 8.35 -6.84
C VAL A 38 6.39 8.90 -7.59
N ASP A 39 6.44 10.21 -7.78
CA ASP A 39 7.60 10.86 -8.41
C ASP A 39 8.87 10.65 -7.58
N ASP A 40 8.79 10.81 -6.25
CA ASP A 40 9.91 10.53 -5.34
C ASP A 40 10.35 9.06 -5.41
N ALA A 41 9.40 8.12 -5.47
CA ALA A 41 9.69 6.69 -5.61
C ALA A 41 10.37 6.37 -6.96
N ARG A 42 9.96 7.02 -8.04
CA ARG A 42 10.58 6.88 -9.37
C ARG A 42 12.02 7.41 -9.39
N ASN A 43 12.26 8.57 -8.78
CA ASN A 43 13.60 9.15 -8.65
C ASN A 43 14.57 8.21 -7.90
N HIS A 44 14.06 7.48 -6.91
CA HIS A 44 14.82 6.51 -6.13
C HIS A 44 14.70 5.05 -6.62
N SER A 45 14.21 4.84 -7.84
CA SER A 45 14.03 3.49 -8.40
C SER A 45 15.31 2.66 -8.47
N HIS A 46 16.48 3.31 -8.58
CA HIS A 46 17.79 2.67 -8.51
C HIS A 46 18.02 1.96 -7.16
N LYS A 47 17.57 2.54 -6.04
CA LYS A 47 17.66 1.92 -4.70
C LYS A 47 16.79 0.67 -4.63
N LEU A 48 15.56 0.74 -5.16
CA LEU A 48 14.67 -0.42 -5.23
C LEU A 48 15.28 -1.55 -6.06
N ARG A 49 15.91 -1.24 -7.20
CA ARG A 49 16.59 -2.24 -8.02
C ARG A 49 17.76 -2.90 -7.30
N SER A 50 18.47 -2.18 -6.44
CA SER A 50 19.56 -2.75 -5.64
C SER A 50 19.08 -3.85 -4.68
N LEU A 51 17.84 -3.73 -4.19
CA LEU A 51 17.21 -4.70 -3.29
C LEU A 51 16.79 -6.00 -3.99
N ASN A 52 16.80 -6.07 -5.32
CA ASN A 52 16.55 -7.34 -6.04
C ASN A 52 17.65 -8.38 -5.77
N ASN A 53 18.85 -7.94 -5.41
CA ASN A 53 19.97 -8.81 -5.04
C ASN A 53 20.08 -8.98 -3.51
N PHE A 54 19.08 -8.54 -2.74
CA PHE A 54 19.11 -8.63 -1.28
C PHE A 54 19.08 -10.10 -0.85
N ASN A 55 20.06 -10.49 -0.04
CA ASN A 55 20.20 -11.85 0.46
C ASN A 55 20.47 -11.83 1.96
N TYR A 56 19.65 -12.53 2.72
CA TYR A 56 19.83 -12.69 4.15
C TYR A 56 19.22 -14.01 4.61
N TYR A 57 20.05 -14.89 5.18
CA TYR A 57 19.63 -16.15 5.77
C TYR A 57 19.63 -16.04 7.30
N GLU A 58 18.51 -16.43 7.91
CA GLU A 58 18.38 -16.57 9.36
C GLU A 58 18.35 -18.07 9.67
N GLY A 59 19.52 -18.63 9.97
CA GLY A 59 19.70 -20.08 10.06
C GLY A 59 19.55 -20.73 8.67
N THR A 60 18.55 -21.58 8.51
CA THR A 60 18.23 -22.26 7.23
C THR A 60 17.18 -21.52 6.39
N VAL A 61 16.59 -20.44 6.93
CA VAL A 61 15.49 -19.73 6.28
C VAL A 61 16.00 -18.51 5.53
N ASP A 62 15.70 -18.43 4.22
CA ASP A 62 15.97 -17.23 3.42
C ASP A 62 14.92 -16.15 3.75
N ARG A 63 15.36 -15.13 4.49
CA ARG A 63 14.57 -13.94 4.84
C ARG A 63 14.71 -12.84 3.79
N GLY A 64 15.64 -12.95 2.86
CA GLY A 64 15.84 -12.02 1.77
C GLY A 64 14.80 -12.15 0.66
N ILE A 65 14.21 -13.34 0.47
CA ILE A 65 13.16 -13.57 -0.56
C ILE A 65 12.01 -12.57 -0.43
N GLY A 66 11.43 -12.40 0.76
CA GLY A 66 10.31 -11.48 0.94
C GLY A 66 10.66 -10.02 0.64
N VAL A 67 11.91 -9.61 0.90
CA VAL A 67 12.40 -8.26 0.56
C VAL A 67 12.51 -8.10 -0.96
N LYS A 68 13.08 -9.10 -1.65
CA LYS A 68 13.22 -9.12 -3.12
C LYS A 68 11.87 -9.08 -3.83
N GLU A 69 10.94 -9.93 -3.42
CA GLU A 69 9.59 -10.00 -4.00
C GLU A 69 8.85 -8.67 -3.83
N LYS A 70 8.92 -8.08 -2.63
CA LYS A 70 8.29 -6.79 -2.34
C LYS A 70 8.89 -5.66 -3.18
N ALA A 71 10.21 -5.60 -3.29
CA ALA A 71 10.90 -4.60 -4.10
C ALA A 71 10.51 -4.72 -5.59
N LYS A 72 10.45 -5.95 -6.12
CA LYS A 72 10.03 -6.22 -7.50
C LYS A 72 8.60 -5.74 -7.77
N GLN A 73 7.66 -6.08 -6.89
CA GLN A 73 6.25 -5.64 -7.01
C GLN A 73 6.12 -4.11 -7.04
N ILE A 74 6.90 -3.41 -6.21
CA ILE A 74 6.87 -1.94 -6.18
C ILE A 74 7.43 -1.37 -7.49
N ILE A 75 8.52 -1.92 -8.03
CA ILE A 75 9.10 -1.46 -9.30
C ILE A 75 8.11 -1.65 -10.46
N GLU A 76 7.46 -2.81 -10.51
CA GLU A 76 6.44 -3.12 -11.51
C GLU A 76 5.27 -2.14 -11.43
N MET A 77 4.76 -1.88 -10.23
CA MET A 77 3.71 -0.89 -10.00
C MET A 77 4.13 0.53 -10.41
N LEU A 78 5.37 0.94 -10.13
CA LEU A 78 5.87 2.26 -10.51
C LEU A 78 5.98 2.46 -12.02
N SER A 79 6.09 1.37 -12.79
CA SER A 79 6.20 1.39 -14.26
C SER A 79 4.86 1.60 -14.97
N ASP A 80 3.74 1.29 -14.32
CA ASP A 80 2.39 1.42 -14.89
C ASP A 80 1.59 2.51 -14.17
N ASN A 81 1.38 3.64 -14.86
CA ASN A 81 0.60 4.77 -14.33
C ASN A 81 -0.89 4.45 -14.19
N ASP A 82 -1.45 3.64 -15.09
CA ASP A 82 -2.87 3.33 -15.09
C ASP A 82 -3.19 2.36 -13.96
N GLN A 83 -2.30 1.38 -13.72
CA GLN A 83 -2.39 0.53 -12.54
C GLN A 83 -2.35 1.35 -11.23
N ILE A 84 -1.47 2.36 -11.12
CA ILE A 84 -1.42 3.23 -9.93
C ILE A 84 -2.74 4.00 -9.74
N ARG A 85 -3.33 4.53 -10.83
CA ARG A 85 -4.60 5.25 -10.78
C ARG A 85 -5.73 4.36 -10.30
N GLU A 86 -5.83 3.14 -10.84
CA GLU A 86 -6.83 2.17 -10.39
C GLU A 86 -6.68 1.81 -8.91
N GLU A 87 -5.46 1.53 -8.47
CA GLU A 87 -5.18 1.19 -7.07
C GLU A 87 -5.49 2.36 -6.12
N ARG A 88 -5.23 3.60 -6.56
CA ARG A 88 -5.60 4.82 -5.81
C ARG A 88 -7.11 5.03 -5.71
N GLU A 89 -7.84 4.82 -6.80
CA GLU A 89 -9.31 4.91 -6.78
C GLU A 89 -9.93 3.82 -5.90
N LYS A 90 -9.42 2.58 -5.99
CA LYS A 90 -9.82 1.49 -5.07
C LYS A 90 -9.54 1.85 -3.60
N ALA A 91 -8.35 2.39 -3.32
CA ALA A 91 -7.96 2.82 -1.97
C ALA A 91 -8.84 3.95 -1.43
N LYS A 92 -9.17 4.93 -2.28
CA LYS A 92 -10.11 6.01 -1.95
C LYS A 92 -11.50 5.47 -1.64
N ASN A 93 -12.04 4.59 -2.49
CA ASN A 93 -13.33 3.92 -2.26
C ASN A 93 -13.36 3.10 -0.98
N LEU A 94 -12.26 2.41 -0.64
CA LEU A 94 -12.12 1.67 0.61
C LEU A 94 -12.13 2.64 1.80
N ARG A 95 -11.34 3.72 1.73
CA ARG A 95 -11.30 4.73 2.79
C ARG A 95 -12.64 5.40 2.99
N ASP A 96 -13.40 5.68 1.95
CA ASP A 96 -14.71 6.34 2.05
C ASP A 96 -15.76 5.40 2.68
N LYS A 97 -15.69 4.08 2.40
CA LYS A 97 -16.52 3.06 3.06
C LYS A 97 -16.22 2.89 4.56
N PHE A 98 -14.96 3.01 4.97
CA PHE A 98 -14.56 2.87 6.38
C PHE A 98 -14.46 4.20 7.14
N GLY A 99 -14.37 5.34 6.42
CA GLY A 99 -14.26 6.70 6.96
C GLY A 99 -15.61 7.35 7.26
N GLY A 100 -16.70 6.86 6.64
CA GLY A 100 -18.06 7.33 6.92
C GLY A 100 -18.65 6.87 8.26
N ASN A 101 -18.02 5.94 8.98
CA ASN A 101 -18.61 5.33 10.19
C ASN A 101 -18.06 5.87 11.53
N ARG A 102 -17.62 7.13 11.59
CA ARG A 102 -17.19 7.76 12.86
C ARG A 102 -18.29 8.52 13.60
N ASN A 103 -19.55 8.47 13.14
CA ASN A 103 -20.65 9.14 13.85
C ASN A 103 -21.96 8.38 13.89
N THR A 104 -21.91 7.08 14.16
CA THR A 104 -23.13 6.30 14.48
C THR A 104 -22.76 5.21 15.49
N GLY A 105 -22.64 5.64 16.75
CA GLY A 105 -23.15 4.79 17.83
C GLY A 105 -24.65 4.67 17.60
N GLY A 106 -25.12 3.45 17.36
CA GLY A 106 -26.52 3.22 17.05
C GLY A 106 -26.68 1.89 16.34
N GLU A 107 -27.16 0.92 17.10
CA GLU A 107 -27.79 -0.30 16.63
C GLU A 107 -28.69 -0.02 15.43
N GLN A 108 -28.51 -0.75 14.32
CA GLN A 108 -29.59 -1.02 13.39
C GLN A 108 -29.25 -2.23 12.51
N TYR A 109 -29.56 -3.39 13.09
CA TYR A 109 -30.19 -4.46 12.31
C TYR A 109 -31.47 -3.89 11.67
N GLY A 110 -31.63 -4.02 10.36
CA GLY A 110 -32.94 -3.94 9.73
C GLY A 110 -33.02 -3.22 8.39
N GLY A 111 -33.60 -3.90 7.40
CA GLY A 111 -34.40 -3.22 6.38
C GLY A 111 -34.00 -3.44 4.93
N TYR A 112 -34.33 -4.62 4.39
CA TYR A 112 -34.83 -4.75 3.01
C TYR A 112 -36.03 -3.77 2.89
N GLY A 113 -36.05 -2.81 1.96
CA GLY A 113 -36.32 -3.02 0.54
C GLY A 113 -37.84 -3.02 0.28
N GLY A 114 -38.38 -1.94 -0.32
CA GLY A 114 -39.70 -1.99 -0.96
C GLY A 114 -40.48 -0.69 -0.97
N SER A 115 -40.60 -0.09 -2.15
CA SER A 115 -41.20 1.21 -2.45
C SER A 115 -42.73 1.23 -2.43
N SER A 116 -43.25 2.43 -2.21
CA SER A 116 -44.63 2.94 -2.24
C SER A 116 -45.52 2.52 -3.42
N GLY A 117 -46.82 2.37 -3.15
CA GLY A 117 -47.90 2.40 -4.15
C GLY A 117 -49.24 2.78 -3.53
N SER A 118 -49.59 4.07 -3.56
CA SER A 118 -50.94 4.59 -3.29
C SER A 118 -51.80 4.53 -4.56
N GLY A 119 -53.03 4.03 -4.44
CA GLY A 119 -54.09 4.16 -5.44
C GLY A 119 -55.44 4.08 -4.76
N GLY A 120 -56.08 5.23 -4.56
CA GLY A 120 -57.41 5.40 -3.95
C GLY A 120 -58.54 5.10 -4.94
N GLY A 121 -59.75 4.93 -4.38
CA GLY A 121 -60.99 4.60 -5.08
C GLY A 121 -61.75 5.79 -5.65
#